data_AF-A0A3M2DHL3-F1
#
_entry.id   AF-A0A3M2DHL3-F1
#
_cell.length_a   1.000
_cell.length_b   1.000
_cell.length_c   1.000
_cell.angle_alpha   90.00
_cell.angle_beta   90.00
_cell.angle_gamma   90.00
#
_symmetry.space_group_name_H-M   'P 1'
#
loop_
_entity.id
_entity.type
_entity.pdbx_description
1 polymer ?
#
loop_
_entity_poly.entity_id
_entity_poly.type
_entity_poly.pdbx_seq_one_letter_code
_entity_poly.pdbx_strand_id
1 'polypeptide(L)'
;MPENIFSHFPFFHRMPDLTGYVTTKEAAELLGYHIDHVRRMLREGDLKGRKVGYMWFVLLDSIRAYQEANKEFNKFDRRRGNAPAKK
;
A
#
# COMPACT_ATOMS: atom_id res chain seq x y z
N MET A 1 -3.51 -19.32 -10.41
CA MET A 1 -4.31 -18.12 -10.72
C MET A 1 -4.93 -17.67 -9.42
N PRO A 2 -4.59 -16.53 -8.79
CA PRO A 2 -5.32 -16.12 -7.60
C PRO A 2 -6.61 -15.42 -8.04
N GLU A 3 -7.70 -16.14 -7.84
CA GLU A 3 -9.08 -15.69 -7.96
C GLU A 3 -9.36 -14.37 -7.22
N ASN A 4 -10.08 -13.50 -7.93
CA ASN A 4 -10.49 -12.17 -7.52
C ASN A 4 -11.51 -12.24 -6.36
N ILE A 5 -10.99 -12.27 -5.13
CA ILE A 5 -11.74 -12.26 -3.85
C ILE A 5 -12.69 -11.05 -3.71
N PHE A 6 -12.57 -10.05 -4.59
CA PHE A 6 -13.43 -8.87 -4.61
C PHE A 6 -14.84 -9.11 -5.14
N SER A 7 -15.10 -10.22 -5.85
CA SER A 7 -16.43 -10.47 -6.43
C SER A 7 -17.48 -10.95 -5.42
N HIS A 8 -17.11 -11.25 -4.17
CA HIS A 8 -18.04 -11.76 -3.15
C HIS A 8 -18.22 -10.84 -1.92
N PHE A 9 -17.80 -9.57 -1.99
CA PHE A 9 -18.06 -8.61 -0.90
C PHE A 9 -19.29 -7.75 -1.19
N PRO A 10 -20.51 -8.13 -0.74
CA PRO A 10 -21.75 -7.39 -0.99
C PRO A 10 -21.82 -6.00 -0.33
N PHE A 11 -20.79 -5.56 0.40
CA PHE A 11 -20.73 -4.26 1.07
C PHE A 11 -20.08 -3.14 0.25
N PHE A 12 -19.49 -3.42 -0.92
CA PHE A 12 -18.70 -2.43 -1.66
C PHE A 12 -19.52 -1.41 -2.48
N HIS A 13 -20.85 -1.49 -2.48
CA HIS A 13 -21.69 -0.75 -3.43
C HIS A 13 -22.12 0.68 -3.00
N ARG A 14 -21.50 1.27 -1.96
CA ARG A 14 -21.77 2.68 -1.61
C ARG A 14 -20.63 3.34 -0.82
N MET A 15 -19.40 3.31 -1.33
CA MET A 15 -18.33 4.18 -0.81
C MET A 15 -18.03 5.30 -1.82
N PRO A 16 -18.19 6.57 -1.45
CA PRO A 16 -17.86 7.69 -2.34
C PRO A 16 -16.34 7.77 -2.53
N ASP A 17 -15.94 7.81 -3.80
CA ASP A 17 -14.63 8.22 -4.33
C ASP A 17 -13.38 7.73 -3.58
N LEU A 18 -13.20 6.40 -3.54
CA LEU A 18 -11.87 5.78 -3.38
C LEU A 18 -11.07 5.83 -4.71
N THR A 19 -11.41 6.72 -5.64
CA THR A 19 -10.69 6.92 -6.89
C THR A 19 -9.24 7.30 -6.58
N GLY A 20 -8.31 6.37 -6.80
CA GLY A 20 -6.89 6.56 -6.47
C GLY A 20 -6.47 5.98 -5.12
N TYR A 21 -7.33 5.22 -4.44
CA TYR A 21 -6.96 4.39 -3.29
C TYR A 21 -7.03 2.91 -3.65
N VAL A 22 -6.07 2.14 -3.15
CA VAL A 22 -5.99 0.68 -3.28
C VAL A 22 -5.98 0.03 -1.90
N THR A 23 -6.31 -1.25 -1.81
CA THR A 23 -6.23 -1.96 -0.53
C THR A 23 -4.78 -2.22 -0.11
N THR A 24 -4.55 -2.54 1.16
CA THR A 24 -3.22 -3.03 1.60
C THR A 24 -2.75 -4.28 0.88
N LYS A 25 -3.67 -5.11 0.38
CA LYS A 25 -3.33 -6.31 -0.38
C LYS A 25 -2.81 -5.95 -1.77
N GLU A 26 -3.54 -5.14 -2.52
CA GLU A 26 -3.08 -4.66 -3.83
C GLU A 26 -1.79 -3.85 -3.71
N ALA A 27 -1.66 -3.00 -2.69
CA ALA A 27 -0.42 -2.26 -2.44
C ALA A 27 0.77 -3.19 -2.18
N ALA A 28 0.54 -4.31 -1.49
CA ALA A 28 1.57 -5.32 -1.24
C ALA A 28 1.99 -6.02 -2.53
N GLU A 29 1.04 -6.37 -3.41
CA GLU A 29 1.31 -6.93 -4.73
C GLU A 29 2.05 -5.94 -5.65
N LEU A 30 1.63 -4.67 -5.67
CA LEU A 30 2.27 -3.61 -6.45
C LEU A 30 3.70 -3.31 -6.02
N LEU A 31 3.98 -3.38 -4.71
CA LEU A 31 5.32 -3.16 -4.16
C LEU A 31 6.17 -4.44 -4.11
N GLY A 32 5.54 -5.62 -4.25
CA GLY A 32 6.19 -6.91 -4.04
C GLY A 32 6.62 -7.14 -2.58
N TYR A 33 5.87 -6.60 -1.61
CA TYR A 33 6.08 -6.75 -0.18
C TYR A 33 4.98 -7.61 0.47
N HIS A 34 5.20 -7.99 1.72
CA HIS A 34 4.14 -8.62 2.53
C HIS A 34 3.14 -7.57 3.02
N ILE A 35 1.87 -7.97 3.19
CA ILE A 35 0.79 -7.08 3.65
C ILE A 35 1.13 -6.45 5.01
N ASP A 36 1.74 -7.20 5.91
CA ASP A 36 2.15 -6.68 7.23
C ASP A 36 3.23 -5.61 7.12
N HIS A 37 4.10 -5.70 6.10
CA HIS A 37 5.10 -4.68 5.84
C HIS A 37 4.45 -3.39 5.33
N VAL A 38 3.44 -3.50 4.47
CA VAL A 38 2.63 -2.35 4.03
C VAL A 38 1.87 -1.72 5.21
N ARG A 39 1.30 -2.52 6.10
CA ARG A 39 0.66 -2.03 7.33
C ARG A 39 1.63 -1.33 8.26
N ARG A 40 2.85 -1.83 8.37
CA ARG A 40 3.92 -1.18 9.13
C ARG A 40 4.25 0.18 8.50
N MET A 41 4.47 0.24 7.19
CA MET A 41 4.74 1.48 6.45
C MET A 41 3.61 2.52 6.60
N LEU A 42 2.34 2.08 6.65
CA LEU A 42 1.22 2.98 6.93
C LEU A 42 1.22 3.54 8.36
N ARG A 43 1.70 2.76 9.34
CA ARG A 43 1.81 3.20 10.74
C ARG A 43 3.00 4.14 10.95
N GLU A 44 4.09 3.88 10.23
CA GLU A 44 5.32 4.66 10.28
C GLU A 44 5.23 5.97 9.47
N GLY A 45 4.28 6.05 8.54
CA GLY A 45 4.06 7.24 7.70
C GLY A 45 4.81 7.24 6.38
N ASP A 46 5.50 6.13 6.05
CA ASP A 46 6.19 5.93 4.77
C ASP A 46 5.22 5.90 3.58
N LEU A 47 4.00 5.41 3.82
CA LEU A 47 2.92 5.39 2.84
C LEU A 47 1.72 6.17 3.35
N LYS A 48 1.14 7.01 2.49
CA LYS A 48 -0.12 7.70 2.78
C LYS A 48 -1.27 6.73 2.57
N GLY A 49 -2.12 6.64 3.57
CA GLY A 49 -3.33 5.84 3.51
C GLY A 49 -4.34 6.27 4.56
N ARG A 50 -5.55 5.75 4.43
CA ARG A 50 -6.65 6.00 5.35
C ARG A 50 -7.26 4.68 5.79
N LYS A 51 -7.55 4.58 7.09
CA LYS A 51 -8.37 3.50 7.62
C LYS A 51 -9.84 3.83 7.37
N VAL A 52 -10.54 2.95 6.67
CA VAL A 52 -11.99 3.08 6.42
C VAL A 52 -12.65 1.82 6.97
N GLY A 53 -13.43 2.00 8.04
CA GLY A 53 -13.99 0.88 8.81
C GLY A 53 -12.88 0.01 9.42
N TYR A 54 -12.86 -1.27 9.05
CA TYR A 54 -11.86 -2.24 9.49
C TYR A 54 -10.65 -2.37 8.54
N MET A 55 -10.74 -1.80 7.34
CA MET A 55 -9.74 -1.98 6.29
C MET A 55 -8.84 -0.75 6.15
N TRP A 56 -7.61 -1.00 5.70
CA TRP A 56 -6.63 0.02 5.37
C TRP A 56 -6.59 0.22 3.85
N PHE A 57 -6.74 1.46 3.44
CA PHE A 57 -6.62 1.91 2.07
C PHE A 57 -5.35 2.73 1.92
N VAL A 58 -4.59 2.46 0.87
CA VAL A 58 -3.33 3.12 0.55
C VAL A 58 -3.55 4.00 -0.67
N LEU A 59 -3.05 5.21 -0.64
CA LEU A 59 -3.13 6.11 -1.79
C LEU A 59 -2.20 5.60 -2.90
N LEU A 60 -2.73 5.37 -4.10
CA LEU A 60 -1.97 4.90 -5.25
C LEU A 60 -0.82 5.85 -5.61
N ASP A 61 -1.08 7.16 -5.51
CA ASP A 61 -0.07 8.20 -5.73
C ASP A 61 1.11 8.06 -4.77
N SER A 62 0.83 7.75 -3.50
CA SER A 62 1.88 7.51 -2.50
C SER A 62 2.71 6.28 -2.82
N ILE A 63 2.10 5.22 -3.37
CA ILE A 63 2.81 4.01 -3.79
C ILE A 63 3.74 4.34 -4.96
N ARG A 64 3.27 5.10 -5.95
CA ARG A 64 4.09 5.54 -7.09
C ARG A 64 5.26 6.41 -6.63
N ALA A 65 4.99 7.40 -5.79
CA ALA A 65 6.04 8.25 -5.22
C ALA A 65 7.07 7.44 -4.44
N TYR A 66 6.63 6.43 -3.66
CA TYR A 66 7.52 5.52 -2.95
C TYR A 66 8.35 4.66 -3.90
N GLN A 67 7.74 4.13 -4.97
CA GLN A 67 8.48 3.38 -5.99
C GLN A 67 9.52 4.25 -6.69
N GLU A 68 9.17 5.47 -7.09
CA GLU A 68 10.12 6.40 -7.72
C GLU A 68 11.27 6.76 -6.80
N ALA A 69 10.99 7.07 -5.53
CA ALA A 69 12.03 7.32 -4.53
C ALA A 69 12.93 6.10 -4.29
N ASN A 70 12.41 4.88 -4.49
CA ASN A 70 13.13 3.63 -4.27
C ASN A 70 13.68 2.97 -5.55
N LYS A 71 13.43 3.49 -6.75
CA LYS A 71 13.96 2.95 -8.01
C LYS A 71 15.50 2.98 -8.05
N GLU A 72 16.10 3.95 -7.37
CA GLU A 72 17.55 4.10 -7.21
C GLU A 72 18.15 3.09 -6.21
N PHE A 73 17.34 2.49 -5.33
CA PHE A 73 17.81 1.59 -4.27
C PHE A 73 17.62 0.13 -4.64
N ASN A 74 18.71 -0.52 -5.04
CA ASN A 74 18.74 -1.93 -5.42
C ASN A 74 18.15 -2.82 -4.31
N LYS A 75 17.28 -3.76 -4.68
CA LYS A 75 16.44 -4.59 -3.78
C LYS A 75 17.26 -5.49 -2.82
N PHE A 76 18.57 -5.62 -3.05
CA PHE A 76 19.51 -6.44 -2.29
C PHE A 76 20.49 -5.67 -1.40
N ASP A 77 20.37 -4.34 -1.29
CA ASP A 77 21.27 -3.57 -0.43
C ASP A 77 20.91 -3.77 1.05
N ARG A 78 21.85 -4.34 1.81
CA ARG A 78 21.75 -4.59 3.26
C ARG A 78 21.59 -3.30 4.09
N ARG A 79 21.76 -2.12 3.48
CA ARG A 79 21.55 -0.80 4.09
C ARG A 79 20.10 -0.34 4.07
N ARG A 80 19.19 -1.05 3.41
CA ARG A 80 17.75 -0.72 3.36
C ARG A 80 17.02 -1.12 4.65
N GLY A 81 17.63 -0.83 5.79
CA GLY A 81 16.99 -0.82 7.09
C GLY A 81 16.39 0.55 7.31
N ASN A 82 15.09 0.65 7.04
CA ASN A 82 14.25 1.84 7.25
C ASN A 82 14.46 2.95 6.20
N ALA A 83 13.52 3.06 5.25
CA ALA A 83 13.41 4.24 4.39
C ALA A 83 13.15 5.48 5.26
N PRO A 84 13.61 6.67 4.84
CA PRO A 84 13.58 7.85 5.69
C PRO A 84 12.16 8.37 5.90
N ALA A 85 11.73 8.42 7.17
CA ALA A 85 10.56 9.15 7.61
C ALA A 85 10.70 10.63 7.18
N LYS A 86 9.86 11.06 6.25
CA LYS A 86 9.85 12.46 5.80
C LYS A 86 9.08 13.28 6.84
N LYS A 87 9.80 14.21 7.46
CA LYS A 87 9.38 15.11 8.56
C LYS A 87 8.30 16.09 8.14
#